data_AF-A0A950MMB1-F1
#
_entry.id   AF-A0A950MMB1-F1
#
_cell.length_a   1.000
_cell.length_b   1.000
_cell.length_c   1.000
_cell.angle_alpha   90.00
_cell.angle_beta   90.00
_cell.angle_gamma   90.00
#
_symmetry.space_group_name_H-M   'P 1'
#
loop_
_entity.id
_entity.type
_entity.pdbx_description
1 polymer ?
#
loop_
_entity_poly.entity_id
_entity_poly.type
_entity_poly.pdbx_seq_one_letter_code
_entity_poly.pdbx_strand_id
1 'polypeptide(L)'
;MNTKRGNEAASDNVFADIGLPNAQQHLVKAQLVHKIDGLIEESGLKQVSAAKLFGVKQPDVSKMLRGNFRQFSVERLMKFLVALGQDVEIVVKPHRGTRTAPQLRVADETEFQRLEREEKEIRKRIRAFRGGDRLSREEVHERGT
;
A
#
# COMPACT_ATOMS: atom_id res chain seq x y z
N MET A 1 18.13 39.19 -22.80
CA MET A 1 18.79 37.88 -22.63
C MET A 1 18.19 37.21 -21.40
N ASN A 2 17.20 36.32 -21.57
CA ASN A 2 16.53 35.66 -20.46
C ASN A 2 17.29 34.39 -20.08
N THR A 3 17.76 34.34 -18.84
CA THR A 3 18.41 33.19 -18.23
C THR A 3 17.39 32.07 -18.00
N LYS A 4 17.47 31.02 -18.80
CA LYS A 4 16.90 29.70 -18.48
C LYS A 4 17.58 29.18 -17.21
N ARG A 5 16.91 29.28 -16.05
CA ARG A 5 17.26 28.48 -14.88
C ARG A 5 16.98 27.02 -15.24
N GLY A 6 18.04 26.21 -15.28
CA GLY A 6 17.92 24.77 -15.42
C GLY A 6 17.06 24.24 -14.28
N ASN A 7 15.94 23.63 -14.64
CA ASN A 7 15.13 22.87 -13.71
C ASN A 7 15.95 21.61 -13.37
N GLU A 8 16.69 21.64 -12.26
CA GLU A 8 17.24 20.42 -11.67
C GLU A 8 16.04 19.56 -11.32
N ALA A 9 15.72 18.59 -12.18
CA ALA A 9 14.63 17.67 -11.96
C ALA A 9 14.91 16.95 -10.64
N ALA A 10 14.15 17.28 -9.59
CA ALA A 10 14.14 16.52 -8.35
C ALA A 10 13.99 15.04 -8.71
N SER A 11 14.86 14.18 -8.18
CA SER A 11 14.82 12.77 -8.56
C SER A 11 13.57 12.12 -7.95
N ASP A 12 13.21 10.93 -8.45
CA ASP A 12 12.14 10.11 -7.85
C ASP A 12 12.46 9.69 -6.39
N ASN A 13 13.64 10.04 -5.86
CA ASN A 13 14.07 9.74 -4.51
C ASN A 13 14.61 10.99 -3.80
N VAL A 14 13.72 11.70 -3.10
CA VAL A 14 14.08 12.87 -2.27
C VAL A 14 15.17 12.56 -1.24
N PHE A 15 15.28 11.31 -0.74
CA PHE A 15 16.33 10.92 0.19
C PHE A 15 17.71 10.88 -0.48
N ALA A 16 17.77 10.56 -1.77
CA ALA A 16 19.02 10.61 -2.53
C ALA A 16 19.43 12.06 -2.78
N ASP A 17 18.46 12.93 -3.10
CA ASP A 17 18.70 14.35 -3.38
C ASP A 17 19.30 15.09 -2.18
N ILE A 18 18.89 14.72 -0.97
CA ILE A 18 19.43 15.28 0.29
C ILE A 18 20.66 14.51 0.83
N GLY A 19 21.23 13.59 0.04
CA GLY A 19 22.47 12.89 0.37
C GLY A 19 22.38 11.89 1.53
N LEU A 20 21.19 11.35 1.82
CA LEU A 20 21.05 10.37 2.89
C LEU A 20 21.68 9.01 2.49
N PRO A 21 22.43 8.37 3.39
CA PRO A 21 22.86 7.00 3.16
C PRO A 21 21.65 6.09 3.07
N ASN A 22 21.75 5.02 2.27
CA ASN A 22 20.67 4.06 2.05
C ASN A 22 19.35 4.71 1.58
N ALA A 23 19.44 5.79 0.79
CA ALA A 23 18.28 6.54 0.27
C ALA A 23 17.18 5.64 -0.32
N GLN A 24 17.54 4.58 -1.05
CA GLN A 24 16.57 3.65 -1.62
C GLN A 24 15.78 2.90 -0.53
N GLN A 25 16.47 2.49 0.54
CA GLN A 25 15.82 1.83 1.67
C GLN A 25 14.89 2.80 2.43
N HIS A 26 15.29 4.06 2.56
CA HIS A 26 14.45 5.11 3.12
C HIS A 26 13.18 5.33 2.31
N LEU A 27 13.30 5.39 0.98
CA LEU A 27 12.15 5.52 0.09
C LEU A 27 11.17 4.37 0.25
N VAL A 28 11.65 3.12 0.23
CA VAL A 28 10.81 1.93 0.43
C VAL A 28 10.08 1.97 1.77
N LYS A 29 10.77 2.31 2.87
CA LYS A 29 10.14 2.44 4.18
C LYS A 29 9.07 3.54 4.20
N ALA A 30 9.35 4.69 3.58
CA ALA A 30 8.41 5.80 3.50
C ALA A 30 7.13 5.40 2.75
N GLN A 31 7.27 4.72 1.61
CA GLN A 31 6.14 4.21 0.83
C GLN A 31 5.30 3.20 1.62
N LEU A 32 5.93 2.28 2.34
CA LEU A 32 5.21 1.31 3.18
C LEU A 32 4.48 2.01 4.33
N VAL A 33 5.12 2.96 5.01
CA VAL A 33 4.48 3.74 6.09
C VAL A 33 3.30 4.55 5.55
N HIS A 34 3.44 5.17 4.38
CA HIS A 34 2.35 5.90 3.75
C HIS A 34 1.13 5.01 3.45
N LYS A 35 1.35 3.80 2.95
CA LYS A 35 0.26 2.81 2.78
C LYS A 35 -0.37 2.41 4.11
N ILE A 36 0.44 2.18 5.16
CA ILE A 36 -0.05 1.87 6.50
C ILE A 36 -0.92 3.00 7.04
N ASP A 37 -0.49 4.25 6.87
CA ASP A 37 -1.22 5.45 7.32
C ASP A 37 -2.59 5.53 6.66
N GLY A 38 -2.65 5.44 5.33
CA GLY A 38 -3.90 5.45 4.57
C GLY A 38 -4.86 4.34 5.00
N LEU A 39 -4.36 3.11 5.21
CA LEU A 39 -5.19 1.99 5.67
C LEU A 39 -5.74 2.18 7.09
N ILE A 40 -4.96 2.81 7.98
CA ILE A 40 -5.43 3.16 9.34
C ILE A 40 -6.56 4.19 9.26
N GLU A 41 -6.40 5.20 8.39
CA GLU A 41 -7.42 6.23 8.15
C GLU A 41 -8.70 5.64 7.54
N GLU A 42 -8.57 4.85 6.48
CA GLU A 42 -9.69 4.16 5.82
C GLU A 42 -10.46 3.23 6.76
N SER A 43 -9.74 2.57 7.68
CA SER A 43 -10.34 1.68 8.69
C SER A 43 -10.91 2.43 9.90
N GLY A 44 -10.77 3.75 9.98
CA GLY A 44 -11.19 4.56 11.13
C GLY A 44 -10.48 4.19 12.44
N LEU A 45 -9.28 3.58 12.36
CA LEU A 45 -8.58 3.07 13.52
C LEU A 45 -7.85 4.18 14.25
N LYS A 46 -8.11 4.29 15.56
CA LYS A 46 -7.29 5.14 16.44
C LYS A 46 -5.88 4.55 16.57
N GLN A 47 -4.87 5.41 16.69
CA GLN A 47 -3.46 5.00 16.85
C GLN A 47 -3.25 4.00 18.01
N VAL A 48 -4.01 4.12 19.10
CA VAL A 48 -3.94 3.17 20.23
C VAL A 48 -4.40 1.77 19.81
N SER A 49 -5.45 1.67 18.99
CA SER A 49 -5.96 0.40 18.47
C SER A 49 -4.99 -0.20 17.46
N ALA A 50 -4.43 0.62 16.55
CA ALA A 50 -3.38 0.20 15.63
C ALA A 50 -2.14 -0.32 16.38
N ALA A 51 -1.74 0.35 17.47
CA ALA A 51 -0.61 -0.10 18.29
C ALA A 51 -0.86 -1.48 18.92
N LYS A 52 -2.07 -1.74 19.42
CA LYS A 52 -2.47 -3.06 19.92
C LYS A 52 -2.43 -4.12 18.81
N LEU A 53 -2.99 -3.80 17.64
CA LEU A 53 -2.97 -4.68 16.47
C LEU A 53 -1.55 -5.04 16.03
N PHE A 54 -0.64 -4.08 16.06
CA PHE A 54 0.77 -4.23 15.67
C PHE A 54 1.66 -4.82 16.77
N GLY A 55 1.16 -4.97 18.00
CA GLY A 55 1.97 -5.39 19.14
C GLY A 55 3.10 -4.42 19.49
N VAL A 56 2.86 -3.11 19.35
CA VAL A 56 3.82 -2.04 19.67
C VAL A 56 3.23 -1.01 20.63
N LYS A 57 4.06 -0.09 21.13
CA LYS A 57 3.57 1.01 21.96
C LYS A 57 2.94 2.09 21.07
N GLN A 58 1.87 2.73 21.54
CA GLN A 58 1.23 3.82 20.77
C GLN A 58 2.19 4.96 20.39
N PRO A 59 3.16 5.39 21.24
CA PRO A 59 4.15 6.37 20.84
C PRO A 59 4.99 5.94 19.62
N ASP A 60 5.23 4.64 19.44
CA ASP A 60 5.98 4.12 18.29
C ASP A 60 5.17 4.26 17.00
N VAL A 61 3.86 3.98 17.06
CA VAL A 61 2.94 4.24 15.93
C VAL A 61 2.89 5.72 15.61
N SER A 62 2.71 6.58 16.62
CA SER A 62 2.63 8.03 16.42
C SER A 62 3.91 8.59 15.78
N LYS A 63 5.08 8.15 16.24
CA LYS A 63 6.39 8.52 15.66
C LYS A 63 6.52 8.05 14.22
N MET A 64 6.15 6.80 13.95
CA MET A 64 6.21 6.21 12.62
C MET A 64 5.39 7.03 11.62
N LEU A 65 4.12 7.31 11.94
CA LEU A 65 3.20 8.07 11.07
C LEU A 65 3.65 9.53 10.87
N ARG A 66 4.36 10.11 11.85
CA ARG A 66 4.96 11.46 11.74
C ARG A 66 6.32 11.48 11.01
N GLY A 67 6.66 10.42 10.28
CA GLY A 67 7.90 10.37 9.49
C GLY A 67 9.14 9.87 10.24
N ASN A 68 9.02 9.52 11.53
CA ASN A 68 10.11 8.93 12.29
C ASN A 68 10.04 7.38 12.28
N PHE A 69 10.28 6.82 11.10
CA PHE A 69 10.16 5.39 10.83
C PHE A 69 11.51 4.69 10.58
N ARG A 70 12.64 5.39 10.74
CA ARG A 70 13.98 4.84 10.43
C ARG A 70 14.30 3.57 11.22
N GLN A 71 13.84 3.54 12.47
CA GLN A 71 14.00 2.43 13.42
C GLN A 71 13.22 1.16 13.05
N PHE A 72 12.20 1.26 12.19
CA PHE A 72 11.44 0.10 11.75
C PHE A 72 12.15 -0.58 10.58
N SER A 73 12.25 -1.91 10.61
CA SER A 73 12.71 -2.68 9.46
C SER A 73 11.61 -2.76 8.40
N VAL A 74 12.00 -2.99 7.14
CA VAL A 74 11.05 -3.21 6.03
C VAL A 74 10.15 -4.41 6.34
N GLU A 75 10.73 -5.50 6.86
CA GLU A 75 9.99 -6.69 7.31
C GLU A 75 8.90 -6.36 8.34
N ARG A 76 9.22 -5.50 9.31
CA ARG A 76 8.25 -5.12 10.35
C ARG A 76 7.10 -4.30 9.77
N LEU A 77 7.39 -3.42 8.82
CA LEU A 77 6.34 -2.65 8.12
C LEU A 77 5.46 -3.57 7.26
N MET A 78 6.03 -4.56 6.57
CA MET A 78 5.26 -5.57 5.84
C MET A 78 4.33 -6.36 6.76
N LYS A 79 4.79 -6.73 7.97
CA LYS A 79 3.94 -7.38 9.00
C LYS A 79 2.76 -6.50 9.44
N PHE A 80 2.93 -5.17 9.50
CA PHE A 80 1.83 -4.26 9.81
C PHE A 80 0.79 -4.19 8.69
N LEU A 81 1.23 -4.20 7.42
CA LEU A 81 0.31 -4.30 6.28
C LEU A 81 -0.51 -5.59 6.34
N VAL A 82 0.14 -6.72 6.63
CA VAL A 82 -0.57 -8.01 6.82
C VAL A 82 -1.56 -7.95 7.97
N ALA A 83 -1.19 -7.32 9.10
CA ALA A 83 -2.10 -7.15 10.24
C ALA A 83 -3.31 -6.25 9.90
N LEU A 84 -3.17 -5.33 8.94
CA LEU A 84 -4.25 -4.51 8.38
C LEU A 84 -5.03 -5.22 7.27
N GLY A 85 -4.85 -6.54 7.11
CA GLY A 85 -5.59 -7.34 6.14
C GLY A 85 -5.10 -7.20 4.70
N GLN A 86 -3.86 -6.73 4.48
CA GLN A 86 -3.27 -6.65 3.16
C GLN A 86 -2.45 -7.90 2.83
N ASP A 87 -2.58 -8.38 1.60
CA ASP A 87 -1.64 -9.33 1.03
C ASP A 87 -0.37 -8.60 0.59
N VAL A 88 0.80 -9.12 0.96
CA VAL A 88 2.10 -8.57 0.55
C VAL A 88 2.82 -9.58 -0.33
N GLU A 89 3.00 -9.23 -1.60
CA GLU A 89 3.76 -10.05 -2.56
C GLU A 89 5.14 -9.44 -2.81
N ILE A 90 6.19 -10.28 -2.77
CA ILE A 90 7.55 -9.88 -3.12
C ILE A 90 7.89 -10.50 -4.48
N VAL A 91 8.03 -9.64 -5.49
CA VAL A 91 8.32 -10.07 -6.85
C VAL A 91 9.78 -9.82 -7.19
N VAL A 92 10.53 -10.90 -7.42
CA VAL A 92 11.94 -10.84 -7.84
C VAL A 92 12.04 -11.09 -9.33
N LYS A 93 12.64 -10.15 -10.08
CA LYS A 93 12.84 -10.25 -11.53
C LYS A 93 14.30 -10.00 -11.88
N PRO A 94 14.86 -10.69 -12.90
CA PRO A 94 16.21 -10.39 -13.39
C PRO A 94 16.35 -8.92 -13.77
N HIS A 95 17.45 -8.30 -13.36
CA HIS A 95 17.75 -6.94 -13.76
C HIS A 95 18.15 -6.91 -15.25
N ARG A 96 17.42 -6.14 -16.06
CA ARG A 96 17.63 -6.01 -17.51
C ARG A 96 18.11 -4.62 -17.94
N GLY A 97 18.34 -3.73 -16.99
CA GLY A 97 18.86 -2.39 -17.26
C GLY A 97 20.37 -2.42 -17.50
N THR A 98 20.83 -1.70 -18.52
CA THR A 98 22.27 -1.50 -18.75
C THR A 98 22.76 -0.18 -18.16
N ARG A 99 21.84 0.73 -17.82
CA ARG A 99 22.13 2.12 -17.35
C ARG A 99 21.58 2.43 -15.96
N THR A 100 20.87 1.50 -15.33
CA THR A 100 20.28 1.67 -14.01
C THR A 100 20.77 0.56 -13.09
N ALA A 101 20.90 0.82 -11.79
CA ALA A 101 21.20 -0.24 -10.83
C ALA A 101 19.94 -1.08 -10.53
N PRO A 102 20.07 -2.34 -10.07
CA PRO A 102 18.97 -3.08 -9.45
C PRO A 102 18.38 -2.29 -8.27
N GLN A 103 17.06 -2.36 -8.07
CA GLN A 103 16.37 -1.58 -7.04
C GLN A 103 15.27 -2.39 -6.36
N LEU A 104 15.12 -2.17 -5.05
CA LEU A 104 13.92 -2.55 -4.30
C LEU A 104 12.92 -1.39 -4.38
N ARG A 105 11.69 -1.67 -4.77
CA ARG A 105 10.61 -0.67 -4.87
C ARG A 105 9.31 -1.26 -4.33
N VAL A 106 8.46 -0.41 -3.78
CA VAL A 106 7.06 -0.76 -3.53
C VAL A 106 6.31 -0.57 -4.85
N ALA A 107 5.67 -1.62 -5.36
CA ALA A 107 4.81 -1.49 -6.52
C ALA A 107 3.50 -0.85 -6.09
N ASP A 108 3.12 0.26 -6.72
CA ASP A 108 1.75 0.76 -6.64
C ASP A 108 0.93 0.02 -7.69
N GLU A 109 -0.22 -0.50 -7.26
CA GLU A 109 -1.18 -1.10 -8.18
C GLU A 109 -1.69 0.01 -9.09
N THR A 110 -1.48 -0.16 -10.39
CA THR A 110 -2.06 0.77 -11.36
C THR A 110 -3.58 0.58 -11.39
N GLU A 111 -4.33 1.62 -11.78
CA GLU A 111 -5.78 1.51 -11.99
C GLU A 111 -6.15 0.32 -12.88
N PHE A 112 -5.34 0.07 -13.91
CA PHE A 112 -5.51 -1.09 -14.78
C PHE A 112 -5.35 -2.43 -14.03
N GLN A 113 -4.35 -2.55 -13.15
CA GLN A 113 -4.14 -3.75 -12.35
C GLN A 113 -5.26 -3.95 -11.31
N ARG A 114 -5.73 -2.85 -10.69
CA ARG A 114 -6.91 -2.87 -9.81
C ARG A 114 -8.14 -3.40 -10.54
N LEU A 115 -8.43 -2.83 -11.71
CA LEU A 115 -9.59 -3.21 -12.53
C LEU A 115 -9.50 -4.66 -13.02
N GLU A 116 -8.32 -5.14 -13.44
CA GLU A 116 -8.15 -6.54 -13.83
C GLU A 116 -8.39 -7.51 -12.64
N ARG A 117 -7.98 -7.12 -11.44
CA ARG A 117 -8.23 -7.90 -10.22
C ARG A 117 -9.72 -7.93 -9.89
N GLU A 118 -10.39 -6.78 -9.92
CA GLU A 118 -11.84 -6.67 -9.71
C GLU A 118 -12.62 -7.48 -10.75
N GLU A 119 -12.26 -7.37 -12.03
CA GLU A 119 -12.89 -8.14 -13.10
C GLU A 119 -12.75 -9.65 -12.87
N LYS A 120 -11.55 -10.12 -12.48
CA LYS A 120 -11.31 -11.53 -12.14
C LYS A 120 -12.18 -11.98 -10.98
N GLU A 121 -12.34 -11.17 -9.94
CA GLU A 121 -13.19 -11.49 -8.79
C GLU A 121 -14.69 -11.49 -9.16
N ILE A 122 -15.15 -10.54 -9.98
CA ILE A 122 -16.52 -10.53 -10.52
C ILE A 122 -16.78 -11.80 -11.34
N ARG A 123 -15.88 -12.14 -12.27
CA ARG A 123 -15.98 -13.36 -13.09
C ARG A 123 -16.00 -14.63 -12.23
N LYS A 124 -15.16 -14.68 -11.19
CA LYS A 124 -15.11 -15.79 -10.23
C LYS A 124 -16.43 -15.93 -9.47
N ARG A 125 -17.01 -14.82 -9.00
CA ARG A 125 -18.34 -14.80 -8.35
C ARG A 125 -19.45 -15.26 -9.29
N ILE A 126 -19.48 -14.76 -10.53
CA ILE A 126 -20.45 -15.19 -11.54
C ILE A 126 -20.34 -16.69 -11.82
N ARG A 127 -19.11 -17.23 -11.94
CA ARG A 127 -18.89 -18.66 -12.14
C ARG A 127 -19.30 -19.50 -10.91
N ALA A 128 -19.12 -18.97 -9.71
CA ALA A 128 -19.50 -19.63 -8.47
C ALA A 128 -21.02 -19.59 -8.20
N PHE A 129 -21.75 -18.70 -8.88
CA PHE A 129 -23.21 -18.56 -8.76
C PHE A 129 -23.91 -19.80 -9.34
N ARG A 130 -24.53 -20.61 -8.46
CA ARG A 130 -25.40 -21.72 -8.87
C ARG A 130 -26.82 -21.20 -8.98
N GLY A 131 -27.55 -21.61 -10.02
CA GLY A 131 -28.92 -21.16 -10.28
C GLY A 131 -29.98 -21.47 -9.19
N GLY A 132 -29.58 -22.05 -8.06
CA GLY A 132 -30.40 -22.25 -6.86
C GLY A 132 -30.45 -21.04 -5.91
N ASP A 133 -29.56 -20.05 -6.04
CA ASP A 133 -29.53 -18.83 -5.22
C ASP A 133 -30.54 -17.76 -5.71
N ARG A 134 -31.63 -18.20 -6.37
CA ARG A 134 -32.73 -17.31 -6.71
C ARG A 134 -33.42 -16.92 -5.40
N LEU A 135 -33.32 -15.64 -5.03
CA LEU A 135 -34.10 -15.01 -3.97
C LEU A 135 -35.51 -15.62 -3.93
N SER A 136 -35.83 -16.24 -2.80
CA SER A 136 -37.15 -16.82 -2.57
C SER A 136 -38.19 -15.72 -2.76
N ARG A 137 -39.27 -16.05 -3.47
CA ARG A 137 -40.37 -15.14 -3.83
C ARG A 137 -40.99 -14.41 -2.62
N GLU A 138 -40.72 -14.88 -1.41
CA GLU A 138 -41.16 -14.37 -0.12
C GLU A 138 -40.45 -13.06 0.30
N GLU A 139 -39.19 -12.82 -0.10
CA GLU A 139 -38.46 -11.60 0.29
C GLU A 139 -38.88 -10.33 -0.49
N VAL A 140 -39.64 -10.50 -1.59
CA VAL A 140 -40.06 -9.39 -2.46
C VAL A 140 -41.38 -8.75 -1.99
N HIS A 141 -42.12 -9.37 -1.06
CA HIS A 141 -43.46 -8.89 -0.67
C HIS A 141 -43.58 -8.16 0.67
N GLU A 142 -42.51 -8.07 1.49
CA GLU A 142 -42.57 -7.38 2.79
C GLU A 142 -42.25 -5.87 2.77
N ARG A 143 -42.10 -5.26 1.59
CA ARG A 143 -41.98 -3.77 1.45
C ARG A 143 -43.18 -3.15 0.76
N GLY A 144 -44.38 -3.51 1.20
CA GLY A 144 -45.62 -3.01 0.62
C GLY A 144 -46.83 -3.09 1.56
N THR A 145 -46.71 -2.53 2.77
CA THR A 145 -47.85 -2.08 3.59
C THR A 145 -47.47 -0.80 4.31
#